data_AF-A0A8K0KDN4-F1
#
_entry.id   AF-A0A8K0KDN4-F1
#
_cell.length_a   1.000
_cell.length_b   1.000
_cell.length_c   1.000
_cell.angle_alpha   90.00
_cell.angle_beta   90.00
_cell.angle_gamma   90.00
#
_symmetry.space_group_name_H-M   'P 1'
#
loop_
_entity.id
_entity.type
_entity.pdbx_description
1 polymer ?
#
loop_
_entity_poly.entity_id
_entity_poly.type
_entity_poly.pdbx_seq_one_letter_code
_entity_poly.pdbx_strand_id
1 'polypeptide(L)'
;MFSKQEQRSWIKIECAKGRTARQCHQGLQEVCGDSALPYRTVARWVKAFNKGRQNVADMHRAGPPSVSEEEVHTVATLVDIDRSQTIRELAH
;
A
#
# COMPACT_ATOMS: atom_id res chain seq x y z
N MET A 1 23.91 -5.13 3.86
CA MET A 1 23.21 -4.91 2.58
C MET A 1 21.86 -4.28 2.92
N PHE A 2 21.53 -3.13 2.34
CA PHE A 2 20.31 -2.40 2.72
C PHE A 2 19.06 -3.13 2.26
N SER A 3 18.13 -3.37 3.18
CA SER A 3 16.80 -3.89 2.87
C SER A 3 16.04 -2.96 1.93
N LYS A 4 15.02 -3.51 1.26
CA LYS A 4 14.14 -2.73 0.37
C LYS A 4 13.46 -1.57 1.12
N GLN A 5 13.16 -1.73 2.41
CA GLN A 5 12.53 -0.69 3.22
C GLN A 5 13.51 0.43 3.56
N GLU A 6 14.75 0.09 3.93
CA GLU A 6 15.81 1.09 4.16
C GLU A 6 16.10 1.90 2.90
N GLN A 7 16.18 1.25 1.73
CA GLN A 7 16.34 1.93 0.45
C GLN A 7 15.16 2.89 0.15
N ARG A 8 13.91 2.52 0.49
CA ARG A 8 12.73 3.41 0.38
C ARG A 8 12.78 4.58 1.35
N SER A 9 13.23 4.36 2.58
CA SER A 9 13.46 5.43 3.56
C SER A 9 14.50 6.42 3.08
N TRP A 10 15.59 5.94 2.49
CA TRP A 10 16.61 6.79 1.88
C TRP A 10 16.03 7.60 0.71
N ILE A 11 15.28 6.96 -0.21
CA ILE A 11 14.60 7.68 -1.31
C ILE A 11 13.69 8.79 -0.76
N LYS A 12 12.95 8.55 0.34
CA LYS A 12 12.07 9.55 0.96
C LYS A 12 12.85 10.81 1.36
N ILE A 13 13.99 10.64 2.02
CA ILE A 13 14.87 11.74 2.45
C ILE A 13 15.39 12.50 1.22
N GLU A 14 15.83 11.78 0.18
CA GLU A 14 16.36 12.39 -1.03
C GLU A 14 15.30 13.16 -1.84
N CYS A 15 14.05 12.67 -1.86
CA CYS A 15 12.92 13.41 -2.44
C CYS A 15 12.67 14.71 -1.67
N ALA A 16 12.76 14.69 -0.33
CA ALA A 16 12.62 15.90 0.48
C ALA A 16 13.74 16.93 0.22
N LYS A 17 14.91 16.47 -0.23
CA LYS A 17 16.01 17.33 -0.71
C LYS A 17 15.82 17.81 -2.16
N GLY A 18 14.69 17.49 -2.81
CA GLY A 18 14.40 17.86 -4.19
C GLY A 18 15.11 17.00 -5.24
N ARG A 19 15.70 15.86 -4.88
CA ARG A 19 16.36 14.99 -5.87
C ARG A 19 15.35 14.31 -6.78
N THR A 20 15.73 14.18 -8.05
CA THR A 20 14.94 13.49 -9.08
C THR A 20 15.07 11.97 -8.96
N ALA A 21 14.14 11.24 -9.56
CA ALA A 21 14.19 9.77 -9.56
C ALA A 21 15.48 9.19 -10.17
N ARG A 22 16.06 9.88 -11.17
CA ARG A 22 17.34 9.48 -11.78
C ARG A 22 18.49 9.61 -10.80
N GLN A 23 18.57 10.73 -10.08
CA GLN A 23 19.60 10.96 -9.06
C GLN A 23 19.46 9.97 -7.89
N CYS A 24 18.23 9.70 -7.44
CA CYS A 24 17.98 8.69 -6.41
C CYS A 24 18.41 7.29 -6.85
N HIS A 25 18.16 6.92 -8.11
CA HIS A 25 18.58 5.62 -8.63
C HIS A 25 20.10 5.50 -8.73
N GLN A 26 20.78 6.53 -9.24
CA GLN A 26 22.24 6.55 -9.31
C GLN A 26 22.88 6.40 -7.91
N GLY A 27 22.41 7.18 -6.93
CA GLY A 27 22.92 7.06 -5.56
C GLY A 27 22.63 5.70 -4.92
N LEU A 28 21.50 5.07 -5.23
CA LEU A 28 21.24 3.69 -4.81
C LEU A 28 22.18 2.69 -5.49
N GLN A 29 22.48 2.84 -6.78
CA GLN A 29 23.42 1.96 -7.47
C GLN A 29 24.84 2.09 -6.90
N GLU A 30 25.29 3.31 -6.57
CA GLU A 30 26.60 3.54 -5.96
C GLU A 30 26.76 2.84 -4.60
N VAL A 31 25.70 2.84 -3.79
CA VAL A 31 25.75 2.30 -2.41
C VAL A 31 25.36 0.83 -2.34
N CYS A 32 24.37 0.41 -3.13
CA CYS A 32 23.76 -0.93 -3.05
C CYS A 32 24.19 -1.85 -4.21
N GLY A 33 24.81 -1.34 -5.27
CA GLY A 33 25.20 -2.14 -6.43
C GLY A 33 24.03 -2.94 -6.99
N ASP A 34 24.23 -4.24 -7.19
CA ASP A 34 23.22 -5.18 -7.70
C ASP A 34 21.98 -5.32 -6.80
N SER A 35 22.09 -4.90 -5.54
CA SER A 35 20.98 -4.90 -4.58
C SER A 35 20.11 -3.66 -4.61
N ALA A 36 20.46 -2.68 -5.44
CA ALA A 36 19.69 -1.47 -5.61
C ALA A 36 18.27 -1.76 -6.14
N LEU A 37 17.30 -1.02 -5.64
CA LEU A 37 15.95 -1.05 -6.19
C LEU A 37 15.97 -0.67 -7.68
N PRO A 38 15.27 -1.42 -8.54
CA PRO A 38 15.19 -1.08 -9.96
C PRO A 38 14.62 0.32 -10.18
N TYR A 39 15.08 1.01 -11.23
CA TYR A 39 14.65 2.37 -11.57
C TYR A 39 13.12 2.56 -11.55
N ARG A 40 12.36 1.63 -12.13
CA ARG A 40 10.87 1.66 -12.11
C ARG A 40 10.32 1.80 -10.69
N THR A 41 10.89 1.06 -9.75
CA THR A 41 10.48 1.08 -8.35
C THR A 41 10.86 2.40 -7.70
N VAL A 42 12.07 2.90 -7.96
CA VAL A 42 12.53 4.23 -7.48
C VAL A 42 11.61 5.33 -7.97
N ALA A 43 11.32 5.38 -9.28
CA ALA A 43 10.43 6.38 -9.87
C ALA A 43 9.01 6.33 -9.28
N ARG A 44 8.47 5.13 -9.02
CA ARG A 44 7.16 4.97 -8.36
C ARG A 44 7.17 5.56 -6.95
N TRP A 45 8.22 5.30 -6.18
CA TRP A 45 8.35 5.80 -4.81
C TRP A 45 8.57 7.31 -4.75
N VAL A 46 9.43 7.85 -5.61
CA VAL A 46 9.64 9.30 -5.76
C VAL A 46 8.33 10.01 -6.07
N LYS A 47 7.57 9.50 -7.06
CA LYS A 47 6.25 10.05 -7.39
C LYS A 47 5.28 9.97 -6.21
N ALA A 48 5.29 8.89 -5.44
CA ALA A 48 4.42 8.75 -4.28
C ALA A 48 4.79 9.72 -3.14
N PHE A 49 6.08 9.91 -2.87
CA PHE A 49 6.56 10.87 -1.86
C PHE A 49 6.28 12.31 -2.27
N ASN A 50 6.47 12.66 -3.55
CA ASN A 50 6.09 13.98 -4.07
C ASN A 50 4.58 14.24 -4.00
N LYS A 51 3.75 13.19 -3.94
CA LYS A 51 2.30 13.27 -3.69
C LYS A 51 1.93 13.30 -2.20
N GLY A 52 2.92 13.40 -1.30
CA GLY A 52 2.69 13.50 0.15
C GLY A 52 2.66 12.19 0.92
N ARG A 53 2.96 11.04 0.29
CA ARG A 53 3.03 9.76 1.02
C ARG A 53 4.11 9.83 2.11
N GLN A 54 3.78 9.43 3.34
CA GLN A 54 4.75 9.39 4.45
C GLN A 54 5.27 7.99 4.77
N ASN A 55 4.48 6.94 4.49
CA ASN A 55 4.83 5.57 4.81
C ASN A 55 5.76 4.94 3.74
N VAL A 56 6.79 4.22 4.19
CA VAL A 56 7.78 3.48 3.38
C VAL A 56 7.45 1.98 3.21
N ALA A 57 6.53 1.46 4.01
CA ALA A 57 5.97 0.13 3.84
C ALA A 57 5.03 0.11 2.64
N ASP A 58 4.91 -1.06 2.00
CA ASP A 58 3.88 -1.26 0.98
C ASP A 58 2.50 -1.02 1.61
N MET A 59 1.59 -0.39 0.87
CA MET A 59 0.23 -0.24 1.38
C MET A 59 -0.39 -1.63 1.48
N HIS A 60 -1.19 -1.86 2.52
CA HIS A 60 -1.93 -3.09 2.64
C HIS A 60 -2.73 -3.27 1.35
N ARG A 61 -2.48 -4.37 0.64
CA ARG A 61 -3.35 -4.75 -0.46
C ARG A 61 -4.68 -5.09 0.18
N ALA A 62 -5.70 -4.26 -0.06
CA ALA A 62 -7.06 -4.66 0.27
C ALA A 62 -7.28 -5.98 -0.48
N GLY A 63 -7.60 -7.03 0.26
CA GLY A 63 -8.08 -8.26 -0.36
C GLY A 63 -9.38 -7.97 -1.12
N PRO A 64 -9.81 -8.89 -1.99
CA PRO A 64 -11.21 -8.92 -2.38
C PRO A 64 -12.08 -8.88 -1.11
N PRO A 65 -13.21 -8.15 -1.12
CA PRO A 65 -14.13 -8.23 0.00
C PRO A 65 -14.49 -9.70 0.20
N SER A 66 -14.42 -10.17 1.45
CA SER A 66 -14.70 -11.57 1.80
C SER A 66 -16.19 -11.91 1.67
N VAL A 67 -17.03 -10.88 1.52
CA VAL A 67 -18.48 -10.94 1.41
C VAL A 67 -18.86 -10.07 0.22
N SER A 68 -19.79 -10.56 -0.57
CA SER A 68 -20.33 -9.87 -1.73
C SER A 68 -21.36 -8.80 -1.34
N GLU A 69 -21.62 -7.85 -2.25
CA GLU A 69 -22.63 -6.81 -2.00
C GLU A 69 -24.04 -7.42 -1.91
N GLU A 70 -24.30 -8.50 -2.65
CA GLU A 70 -25.55 -9.24 -2.60
C GLU A 70 -25.78 -9.93 -1.25
N GLU A 71 -24.75 -10.52 -0.64
CA GLU A 71 -24.84 -11.12 0.70
C GLU A 71 -25.12 -10.06 1.77
N VAL A 72 -24.48 -8.90 1.69
CA VAL A 72 -24.74 -7.76 2.59
C VAL A 72 -26.17 -7.26 2.43
N HIS A 73 -26.65 -7.13 1.19
CA HIS A 73 -28.02 -6.69 0.93
C HIS A 73 -29.05 -7.70 1.45
N THR A 74 -28.79 -8.99 1.26
CA THR A 74 -29.67 -10.06 1.75
C THR A 74 -29.81 -10.02 3.26
N VAL A 75 -28.69 -9.94 3.99
CA VAL A 75 -28.71 -9.82 5.46
C VAL A 75 -29.42 -8.54 5.91
N ALA A 76 -29.20 -7.41 5.22
CA ALA A 76 -29.90 -6.16 5.52
C ALA A 76 -31.42 -6.29 5.37
N THR A 77 -31.89 -6.92 4.29
CA THR A 77 -33.34 -7.13 4.08
C THR A 77 -33.96 -8.05 5.12
N LEU A 78 -33.25 -9.09 5.58
CA LEU A 78 -33.72 -9.99 6.63
C LEU A 78 -33.90 -9.26 7.97
N VAL A 79 -32.95 -8.39 8.32
CA VAL A 79 -33.02 -7.56 9.54
C VAL A 79 -34.14 -6.52 9.46
N ASP A 80 -34.39 -5.95 8.28
CA ASP A 80 -35.49 -5.00 8.07
C ASP A 80 -36.87 -5.67 8.18
N ILE A 81 -36.98 -6.93 7.74
CA ILE A 81 -38.21 -7.73 7.85
C ILE A 81 -38.47 -8.14 9.30
N ASP A 82 -37.43 -8.59 10.01
CA ASP A 82 -37.54 -8.98 11.41
C ASP A 82 -36.30 -8.57 12.21
N ARG A 83 -36.48 -7.49 12.97
CA ARG A 83 -35.43 -6.89 13.79
C ARG A 83 -35.10 -7.69 15.05
N SER A 84 -35.87 -8.74 15.35
CA SER A 84 -35.65 -9.60 16.52
C SER A 84 -34.71 -10.79 16.22
N GLN A 85 -34.30 -10.96 14.95
CA GLN A 85 -33.37 -12.01 14.56
C GLN A 85 -32.00 -11.85 15.22
N THR A 86 -31.47 -12.96 15.69
CA THR A 86 -30.14 -13.05 16.27
C THR A 86 -29.08 -13.26 15.20
N ILE A 87 -27.85 -12.86 15.50
CA ILE A 87 -26.69 -13.05 14.59
C ILE A 87 -26.53 -14.51 14.15
N ARG A 88 -26.89 -15.46 15.03
CA ARG A 88 -26.76 -16.89 14.76
C ARG A 88 -27.82 -17.42 13.79
N GLU A 89 -28.98 -16.77 13.73
CA GLU A 89 -30.04 -17.09 12.76
C GLU A 89 -29.73 -16.50 11.38
N LEU A 90 -29.06 -15.34 11.34
CA LEU A 90 -28.62 -14.69 10.09
C LEU A 90 -27.38 -15.34 9.46
N ALA A 91 -26.63 -16.13 10.21
CA ALA A 91 -25.37 -16.74 9.77
C ALA A 91 -25.53 -18.12 9.10
N HIS A 92 -26.76 -18.54 8.81
CA HIS A 92 -27.10 -19.91 8.41
C HIS A 92 -27.66 -20.01 6.99
#